data_AF-A0A5J4RJD3-F1
#
_entry.id   AF-A0A5J4RJD3-F1
#
_cell.length_a   1.000
_cell.length_b   1.000
_cell.length_c   1.000
_cell.angle_alpha   90.00
_cell.angle_beta   90.00
_cell.angle_gamma   90.00
#
_symmetry.space_group_name_H-M   'P 1'
#
loop_
_entity.id
_entity.type
_entity.pdbx_description
1 polymer ?
#
loop_
_entity_poly.entity_id
_entity_poly.type
_entity_poly.pdbx_seq_one_letter_code
_entity_poly.pdbx_strand_id
1 'polypeptide(L)'
;MIRPRLKALILSVLIVVACPSVNAQVGELRQNISIGFNGGINLNNITFSPKIKQSQMTGFNGGLTARFISEKYFAMICGVQMELNYSERGWKEQIEDETGD
;
A
#
# COMPACT_ATOMS: atom_id res chain seq x y z
N MET A 1 -30.70 -34.85 -49.27
CA MET A 1 -31.02 -33.40 -49.38
C MET A 1 -31.46 -32.88 -48.01
N ILE A 2 -30.61 -32.10 -47.32
CA ILE A 2 -30.86 -31.66 -45.94
C ILE A 2 -31.97 -30.58 -45.92
N ARG A 3 -32.98 -30.74 -45.06
CA ARG A 3 -34.14 -29.83 -44.94
C ARG A 3 -33.68 -28.41 -44.54
N PRO A 4 -34.29 -27.35 -45.09
CA PRO A 4 -33.84 -25.96 -44.90
C PRO A 4 -33.87 -25.51 -43.44
N ARG A 5 -34.83 -26.02 -42.65
CA ARG A 5 -34.93 -25.78 -41.20
C ARG A 5 -33.73 -26.33 -40.41
N LEU A 6 -33.19 -27.48 -40.84
CA LEU A 6 -32.02 -28.11 -40.18
C LEU A 6 -30.73 -27.34 -40.50
N LYS A 7 -30.61 -26.82 -41.73
CA LYS A 7 -29.46 -25.96 -42.11
C LYS A 7 -29.44 -24.66 -41.30
N ALA A 8 -30.60 -24.04 -41.09
CA ALA A 8 -30.72 -22.84 -40.27
C ALA A 8 -30.33 -23.10 -38.81
N LEU A 9 -30.70 -24.25 -38.26
CA LEU A 9 -30.38 -24.64 -36.89
C LEU A 9 -28.89 -24.96 -36.71
N ILE A 10 -28.28 -25.63 -37.70
CA ILE A 10 -26.84 -25.87 -37.73
C ILE A 10 -26.07 -24.54 -37.80
N LEU A 11 -26.52 -23.60 -38.63
CA LEU A 11 -25.91 -22.28 -38.77
C LEU A 11 -26.01 -21.47 -37.47
N SER A 12 -27.17 -21.49 -36.79
CA SER A 12 -27.32 -20.77 -35.51
C SER A 12 -26.41 -21.34 -34.42
N VAL A 13 -26.27 -22.66 -34.34
CA VAL A 13 -25.36 -23.30 -33.38
C VAL A 13 -23.91 -22.94 -33.69
N LEU A 14 -23.51 -22.96 -34.96
CA LEU A 14 -22.18 -22.54 -35.39
C LEU A 14 -21.86 -21.09 -35.02
N ILE A 15 -22.82 -20.17 -35.16
CA ILE A 15 -22.63 -18.76 -34.78
C ILE A 15 -22.46 -18.59 -33.27
N VAL A 16 -23.24 -19.31 -32.46
CA VAL A 16 -23.13 -19.24 -31.00
C VAL A 16 -21.79 -19.82 -30.51
N VAL A 17 -21.32 -20.91 -31.11
CA VAL A 17 -20.03 -21.54 -30.76
C VAL A 17 -18.84 -20.72 -31.27
N ALA A 18 -18.97 -20.04 -32.41
CA ALA A 18 -17.91 -19.22 -32.99
C ALA A 18 -17.77 -17.83 -32.36
N CYS A 19 -18.68 -17.42 -31.46
CA CYS A 19 -18.58 -16.17 -30.76
C CYS A 19 -17.65 -16.33 -29.54
N PRO A 20 -16.42 -15.78 -29.55
CA PRO A 20 -15.57 -15.81 -28.37
C PRO A 20 -16.21 -14.99 -27.24
N SER A 21 -15.93 -15.36 -25.99
CA SER A 21 -16.30 -14.58 -24.81
C SER A 21 -15.64 -13.21 -24.87
N VAL A 22 -16.40 -12.19 -25.29
CA VAL A 22 -15.93 -10.80 -25.32
C VAL A 22 -15.82 -10.30 -23.89
N ASN A 23 -14.59 -10.19 -23.38
CA ASN A 23 -14.27 -9.47 -22.15
C ASN A 23 -14.25 -7.96 -22.44
N ALA A 24 -15.41 -7.35 -22.69
CA ALA A 24 -15.54 -5.91 -22.95
C ALA A 24 -15.59 -5.05 -21.66
N GLN A 25 -14.96 -5.50 -20.59
CA GLN A 25 -14.82 -4.68 -19.37
C GLN A 25 -13.73 -3.63 -19.63
N VAL A 26 -14.15 -2.41 -19.99
CA VAL A 26 -13.24 -1.26 -20.04
C VAL A 26 -12.94 -0.86 -18.60
N GLY A 27 -11.85 -1.40 -18.07
CA GLY A 27 -11.39 -1.20 -16.70
C GLY A 27 -11.24 -2.53 -15.99
N GLU A 28 -10.00 -3.04 -15.88
CA GLU A 28 -9.73 -4.10 -14.92
C GLU A 28 -10.05 -3.59 -13.51
N LEU A 29 -10.80 -4.39 -12.75
CA LEU A 29 -10.90 -4.31 -11.29
C LEU A 29 -9.53 -4.50 -10.66
N ARG A 30 -8.76 -3.42 -10.61
CA ARG A 30 -7.50 -3.36 -9.89
C ARG A 30 -7.78 -3.09 -8.42
N GLN A 31 -8.34 -4.09 -7.73
CA GLN A 31 -8.30 -4.14 -6.28
C GLN A 31 -6.90 -4.56 -5.85
N ASN A 32 -5.97 -3.61 -5.86
CA ASN A 32 -4.61 -3.86 -5.37
C ASN A 32 -4.54 -3.47 -3.90
N ILE A 33 -4.53 -4.49 -3.05
CA ILE A 33 -4.28 -4.35 -1.63
C ILE A 33 -2.81 -4.68 -1.39
N SER A 34 -2.05 -3.68 -0.95
CA SER A 34 -0.65 -3.85 -0.58
C SER A 34 -0.50 -3.60 0.92
N ILE A 35 0.08 -4.54 1.64
CA ILE A 35 0.41 -4.40 3.06
C ILE A 35 1.92 -4.50 3.19
N GLY A 36 2.52 -3.56 3.90
CA GLY A 36 3.95 -3.47 4.15
C GLY A 36 4.24 -3.15 5.61
N PHE A 37 5.45 -3.47 6.04
CA PHE A 37 5.99 -3.08 7.33
C PHE A 37 7.23 -2.21 7.10
N ASN A 38 7.42 -1.23 7.96
CA ASN A 38 8.56 -0.34 7.98
C ASN A 38 9.33 -0.59 9.29
N GLY A 39 10.65 -0.57 9.21
CA GLY A 39 11.52 -0.71 10.37
C GLY A 39 12.77 0.15 10.19
N GLY A 40 13.18 0.82 11.26
CA GLY A 40 14.32 1.71 11.25
C GLY A 40 14.81 2.05 12.65
N ILE A 41 15.92 2.77 12.71
CA ILE A 41 16.45 3.35 13.94
C ILE A 41 16.29 4.86 13.88
N ASN A 42 15.84 5.45 14.98
CA ASN A 42 15.65 6.88 15.11
C ASN A 42 16.78 7.47 15.96
N LEU A 43 17.52 8.42 15.39
CA LEU A 43 18.58 9.17 16.07
C LEU A 43 18.00 10.50 16.53
N ASN A 44 17.76 10.65 17.84
CA ASN A 44 17.22 11.87 18.42
C ASN A 44 18.33 12.74 19.00
N ASN A 45 18.30 14.03 18.67
CA ASN A 45 19.05 15.09 19.35
C ASN A 45 18.13 16.29 19.51
N ILE A 46 17.87 16.70 20.76
CA ILE A 46 16.93 17.78 21.08
C ILE A 46 17.74 19.01 21.49
N THR A 47 17.41 20.18 20.95
CA THR A 47 18.11 21.41 21.33
C THR A 47 17.29 22.17 22.37
N PHE A 48 17.83 22.31 23.58
CA PHE A 48 17.25 23.15 24.63
C PHE A 48 17.91 24.53 24.65
N SER A 49 17.13 25.56 25.03
CA SER A 49 17.62 26.90 25.35
C SER A 49 17.11 27.27 26.75
N PRO A 50 17.97 27.38 27.78
CA PRO A 50 19.44 27.24 27.76
C PRO A 50 19.94 25.80 27.48
N LYS A 51 21.20 25.69 27.01
CA LYS A 51 21.79 24.45 26.48
C LYS A 51 22.10 23.44 27.60
N ILE A 52 21.45 22.27 27.55
CA ILE A 52 21.71 21.11 28.43
C ILE A 52 22.63 20.11 27.69
N LYS A 53 23.64 19.57 28.38
CA LYS A 53 24.54 18.52 27.83
C LYS A 53 23.73 17.22 27.65
N GLN A 54 23.69 16.72 26.42
CA GLN A 54 22.90 15.55 26.04
C GLN A 54 23.75 14.50 25.33
N SER A 55 23.35 13.24 25.47
CA SER A 55 23.87 12.11 24.70
C SER A 55 22.91 11.75 23.57
N GLN A 56 23.46 11.36 22.41
CA GLN A 56 22.68 10.92 21.25
C GLN A 56 21.83 9.70 21.63
N MET A 57 20.50 9.85 21.56
CA MET A 57 19.58 8.77 21.91
C MET A 57 19.13 8.04 20.63
N THR A 58 19.46 6.75 20.54
CA THR A 58 18.98 5.87 19.48
C THR A 58 17.74 5.14 19.97
N GLY A 59 16.59 5.40 19.35
CA GLY A 59 15.33 4.71 19.62
C GLY A 59 14.93 3.80 18.45
N PHE A 60 14.12 2.79 18.71
CA PHE A 60 13.55 1.97 17.65
C PHE A 60 12.41 2.71 16.93
N ASN A 61 12.31 2.55 15.62
CA ASN A 61 11.17 3.00 14.82
C ASN A 61 10.61 1.82 14.02
N GLY A 62 9.30 1.63 14.09
CA GLY A 62 8.60 0.63 13.32
C GLY A 62 7.28 1.18 12.81
N GLY A 63 6.77 0.62 11.73
CA GLY A 63 5.47 1.00 11.21
C GLY A 63 4.82 -0.07 10.36
N LEU A 64 3.52 0.07 10.16
CA LEU A 64 2.71 -0.73 9.26
C LEU A 64 2.08 0.20 8.23
N THR A 65 2.16 -0.17 6.96
CA THR A 65 1.57 0.58 5.86
C THR A 65 0.61 -0.33 5.11
N ALA A 66 -0.64 0.10 5.00
CA ALA A 66 -1.64 -0.54 4.16
C ALA A 66 -2.03 0.43 3.05
N ARG A 67 -2.00 -0.02 1.81
CA ARG A 67 -2.42 0.73 0.63
C ARG A 67 -3.51 -0.05 -0.08
N PHE A 68 -4.65 0.60 -0.25
CA PHE A 68 -5.78 0.11 -1.02
C PHE A 68 -5.94 0.99 -2.26
N ILE A 69 -5.74 0.42 -3.44
CA ILE A 69 -6.00 1.12 -4.71
C ILE A 69 -7.32 0.60 -5.27
N SER A 70 -8.26 1.52 -5.54
CA SER A 70 -9.53 1.24 -6.20
C SER A 70 -9.46 1.63 -7.68
N GLU A 71 -10.34 1.05 -8.50
CA GLU A 71 -10.37 1.18 -9.97
C GLU A 71 -10.28 2.61 -10.51
N LYS A 72 -9.84 2.71 -11.77
CA LYS A 72 -9.94 3.93 -12.57
C LYS A 72 -11.35 4.06 -13.15
N TYR A 73 -12.21 4.87 -12.54
CA TYR A 73 -13.42 5.36 -13.23
C TYR A 73 -13.11 6.71 -13.91
N PHE A 74 -13.14 6.69 -15.24
CA PHE A 74 -13.04 7.82 -16.19
C PHE A 74 -11.78 8.71 -16.25
N ALA A 75 -10.96 8.83 -15.20
CA ALA A 75 -9.62 9.45 -15.26
C ALA A 75 -8.86 9.42 -13.92
N MET A 76 -9.57 9.29 -12.79
CA MET A 76 -8.98 9.30 -11.47
C MET A 76 -8.76 7.88 -10.95
N ILE A 77 -7.53 7.61 -10.50
CA ILE A 77 -7.21 6.47 -9.64
C ILE A 77 -7.46 6.96 -8.20
N CYS A 78 -8.43 6.37 -7.50
CA CYS A 78 -8.66 6.66 -6.09
C CYS A 78 -7.96 5.58 -5.25
N GLY A 79 -6.95 5.97 -4.48
CA GLY A 79 -6.23 5.08 -3.58
C GLY A 79 -6.17 5.67 -2.18
N VAL A 80 -6.33 4.82 -1.17
CA VAL A 80 -6.20 5.18 0.24
C VAL A 80 -4.95 4.49 0.78
N GLN A 81 -4.09 5.26 1.46
CA GLN A 81 -2.91 4.74 2.15
C GLN A 81 -3.03 5.08 3.63
N MET A 82 -2.97 4.06 4.46
CA MET A 82 -2.97 4.16 5.91
C MET A 82 -1.59 3.74 6.42
N GLU A 83 -0.98 4.60 7.24
CA GLU A 83 0.31 4.33 7.87
C GLU A 83 0.18 4.46 9.38
N LEU A 84 0.57 3.40 10.08
CA LEU A 84 0.69 3.37 11.53
C LEU A 84 2.17 3.34 11.85
N ASN A 85 2.72 4.41 12.41
CA ASN A 85 4.14 4.49 12.76
C ASN A 85 4.30 4.64 14.28
N TYR A 86 5.14 3.80 14.86
CA TYR A 86 5.60 3.86 16.23
C TYR A 86 7.07 4.32 16.24
N SER A 87 7.37 5.40 16.94
CA SER A 87 8.74 5.93 17.05
C SER A 87 9.05 6.24 18.51
N GLU A 88 10.11 5.65 19.03
CA GLU A 88 10.68 6.06 20.32
C GLU A 88 11.41 7.40 20.15
N ARG A 89 10.98 8.41 20.89
CA ARG A 89 11.53 9.77 20.86
C ARG A 89 11.80 10.25 22.27
N GLY A 90 12.84 11.08 22.43
CA GLY A 90 13.23 11.62 23.72
C GLY A 90 14.67 12.13 23.69
N TRP A 91 15.19 12.44 24.87
CA TRP A 91 16.57 12.84 25.08
C TRP A 91 17.15 12.14 26.30
N LYS A 92 18.47 11.96 26.31
CA LYS A 92 19.21 11.49 27.48
C LYS A 92 20.13 12.61 27.95
N GLU A 93 19.89 13.08 29.16
CA GLU A 93 20.72 14.10 29.81
C GLU A 93 22.01 13.49 30.34
N GLN A 94 23.13 14.19 30.14
CA GLN A 94 24.39 13.89 30.81
C GLN A 94 24.50 14.79 32.04
N ILE A 95 24.17 14.23 33.20
CA ILE A 95 24.40 14.87 34.49
C ILE A 95 25.85 14.57 34.87
N GLU A 96 26.70 15.60 34.85
CA GLU A 96 28.03 15.51 35.45
C GLU A 96 27.84 15.63 36.97
N ASP A 97 27.76 14.50 37.66
CA ASP A 97 27.91 14.49 39.11
C ASP A 97 29.38 14.84 39.42
N GLU A 98 29.62 15.94 40.13
CA GLU A 98 30.95 16.35 40.63
C GLU A 98 31.48 15.41 41.75
N THR A 99 31.07 14.15 41.78
CA THR A 99 31.67 13.13 42.64
C THR A 99 32.59 12.30 41.79
N GLY A 100 33.83 12.78 41.63
CA GLY A 100 34.89 12.01 41.01
C GLY A 100 35.25 10.80 41.86
N ASP A 101 35.19 9.63 41.24
CA ASP A 101 36.02 8.46 41.52
C ASP A 101 36.89 8.17 40.29
#